data_AF-A0A0N9HYN8-F1
#
_entry.id   AF-A0A0N9HYN8-F1
#
_cell.length_a   1.000
_cell.length_b   1.000
_cell.length_c   1.000
_cell.angle_alpha   90.00
_cell.angle_beta   90.00
_cell.angle_gamma   90.00
#
_symmetry.space_group_name_H-M   'P 1'
#
loop_
_entity.id
_entity.type
_entity.pdbx_description
1 polymer ?
#
loop_
_entity_poly.entity_id
_entity_poly.type
_entity_poly.pdbx_seq_one_letter_code
_entity_poly.pdbx_strand_id
1 'polypeptide(L)'
;MRNWGKHVLVVAAALGASAVPATAAPSALPQIELPPPGGQFDYRIGGPYTPDASVKVVSRDRTAAPAPGKYSVCYINAMQTQPDPKGPDGKPVPDPELVGTTAWYFRYHNDVVLKDAEGNPVMDGQWGEAILDIRTAAKRKALPDAQKPWIDGCKSSGYEAIEPDNLDSYDRSGGAFEFARNRDYTVEFDKCAKTAGLAVAQKNVNSEYGDTGPSTGLSFAIAEECAVHDECSEYRTPYGNRYYEVEYTDNPRSAFATECAGNGKTRRSSCATAT
;
A
#
# COMPACT_ATOMS: atom_id res chain seq x y z
N MET A 1 60.89 -64.00 -40.46
CA MET A 1 61.26 -63.41 -39.15
C MET A 1 60.79 -61.96 -39.15
N ARG A 2 59.66 -61.66 -38.50
CA ARG A 2 59.04 -60.33 -38.50
C ARG A 2 58.85 -59.89 -37.05
N ASN A 3 59.53 -58.80 -36.71
CA ASN A 3 59.67 -58.24 -35.37
C ASN A 3 58.40 -57.45 -35.01
N TRP A 4 57.73 -57.78 -33.90
CA TRP A 4 56.58 -57.02 -33.40
C TRP A 4 57.02 -56.11 -32.27
N GLY A 5 57.13 -54.81 -32.57
CA GLY A 5 57.39 -53.75 -31.59
C GLY A 5 56.14 -53.50 -30.74
N LYS A 6 56.34 -53.41 -29.42
CA LYS A 6 55.30 -53.08 -28.44
C LYS A 6 55.00 -51.58 -28.51
N HIS A 7 53.79 -51.20 -28.90
CA HIS A 7 53.30 -49.83 -28.75
C HIS A 7 52.66 -49.66 -27.36
N VAL A 8 53.20 -48.74 -26.57
CA VAL A 8 52.62 -48.29 -25.30
C VAL A 8 51.62 -47.18 -25.62
N LEU A 9 50.35 -47.40 -25.26
CA LEU A 9 49.29 -46.40 -25.37
C LEU A 9 49.32 -45.53 -24.10
N VAL A 10 49.60 -44.23 -24.25
CA VAL A 10 49.47 -43.26 -23.14
C VAL A 10 48.07 -42.65 -23.22
N VAL A 11 47.23 -42.96 -22.24
CA VAL A 11 45.90 -42.35 -22.07
C VAL A 11 46.10 -41.06 -21.26
N ALA A 12 45.97 -39.91 -21.90
CA ALA A 12 45.91 -38.61 -21.23
C ALA A 12 44.51 -38.40 -20.67
N ALA A 13 44.38 -38.39 -19.34
CA ALA A 13 43.13 -38.04 -18.65
C ALA A 13 42.93 -36.52 -18.70
N ALA A 14 41.97 -36.06 -19.51
CA ALA A 14 41.52 -34.67 -19.50
C ALA A 14 40.64 -34.42 -18.26
N LEU A 15 41.18 -33.70 -17.28
CA LEU A 15 40.43 -33.16 -16.14
C LEU A 15 39.55 -32.01 -16.63
N GLY A 16 38.29 -32.31 -16.95
CA GLY A 16 37.27 -31.30 -17.18
C GLY A 16 36.91 -30.60 -15.86
N ALA A 17 37.35 -29.37 -15.70
CA ALA A 17 36.91 -28.52 -14.59
C ALA A 17 35.44 -28.10 -14.83
N SER A 18 34.52 -28.78 -14.16
CA SER A 18 33.11 -28.37 -14.09
C SER A 18 33.02 -27.03 -13.35
N ALA A 19 32.85 -25.93 -14.07
CA ALA A 19 32.55 -24.63 -13.47
C ALA A 19 31.15 -24.69 -12.84
N VAL A 20 31.10 -24.65 -11.51
CA VAL A 20 29.85 -24.50 -10.77
C VAL A 20 29.33 -23.07 -11.03
N PRO A 21 28.10 -22.87 -11.52
CA PRO A 21 27.56 -21.54 -11.73
C PRO A 21 27.47 -20.82 -10.38
N ALA A 22 28.12 -19.66 -10.28
CA ALA A 22 28.04 -18.81 -9.11
C ALA A 22 26.58 -18.35 -8.93
N THR A 23 25.94 -18.78 -7.84
CA THR A 23 24.66 -18.25 -7.39
C THR A 23 24.83 -16.76 -7.11
N ALA A 24 24.23 -15.90 -7.93
CA ALA A 24 24.22 -14.46 -7.69
C ALA A 24 23.61 -14.19 -6.30
N ALA A 25 24.30 -13.40 -5.47
CA ALA A 25 23.76 -12.97 -4.20
C ALA A 25 22.47 -12.16 -4.43
N PRO A 26 21.44 -12.32 -3.58
CA PRO A 26 20.22 -11.53 -3.71
C PRO A 26 20.57 -10.04 -3.66
N SER A 27 20.07 -9.27 -4.62
CA SER A 27 20.26 -7.82 -4.66
C SER A 27 19.67 -7.18 -3.40
N ALA A 28 20.41 -6.25 -2.80
CA ALA A 28 19.90 -5.48 -1.66
C ALA A 28 18.67 -4.66 -2.08
N LEU A 29 17.70 -4.51 -1.17
CA LEU A 29 16.55 -3.64 -1.42
C LEU A 29 17.01 -2.20 -1.66
N PRO A 30 16.28 -1.45 -2.50
CA PRO A 30 16.54 -0.03 -2.70
C PRO A 30 16.45 0.73 -1.37
N GLN A 31 17.21 1.81 -1.24
CA GLN A 31 17.04 2.73 -0.12
C GLN A 31 15.67 3.41 -0.23
N ILE A 32 14.93 3.42 0.87
CA ILE A 32 13.59 4.01 0.96
C ILE A 32 13.70 5.34 1.69
N GLU A 33 13.23 6.40 1.06
CA GLU A 33 13.07 7.70 1.69
C GLU A 33 11.81 7.72 2.55
N LEU A 34 11.84 8.42 3.69
CA LEU A 34 10.71 8.55 4.61
C LEU A 34 10.18 9.98 4.64
N PRO A 35 8.85 10.18 4.77
CA PRO A 35 8.25 11.50 4.67
C PRO A 35 8.69 12.40 5.84
N PRO A 36 9.03 13.67 5.60
CA PRO A 36 9.61 14.57 6.62
C PRO A 36 8.76 14.67 7.88
N PRO A 37 9.31 14.39 9.07
CA PRO A 37 8.54 14.36 10.32
C PRO A 37 7.92 15.73 10.61
N GLY A 38 6.61 15.75 10.89
CA GLY A 38 5.85 16.98 11.16
C GLY A 38 5.74 17.93 9.97
N GLY A 39 5.99 17.46 8.75
CA GLY A 39 5.84 18.26 7.54
C GLY A 39 4.36 18.42 7.17
N GLN A 40 3.87 19.66 7.02
CA GLN A 40 2.47 19.92 6.68
C GLN A 40 1.97 19.04 5.54
N PHE A 41 0.82 18.41 5.76
CA PHE A 41 0.24 17.42 4.88
C PHE A 41 -0.84 18.05 4.01
N ASP A 42 -1.09 17.44 2.86
CA ASP A 42 -2.14 17.81 1.90
C ASP A 42 -2.71 16.50 1.36
N TYR A 43 -3.97 16.23 1.70
CA TYR A 43 -4.65 15.00 1.33
C TYR A 43 -5.60 15.28 0.17
N ARG A 44 -5.23 14.81 -1.04
CA ARG A 44 -5.98 15.13 -2.27
C ARG A 44 -6.09 13.95 -3.23
N ILE A 45 -7.02 13.05 -2.93
CA ILE A 45 -7.33 11.89 -3.78
C ILE A 45 -8.43 12.18 -4.83
N GLY A 46 -9.25 13.22 -4.64
CA GLY A 46 -10.30 13.66 -5.59
C GLY A 46 -9.81 14.48 -6.79
N GLY A 47 -8.54 14.35 -7.19
CA GLY A 47 -7.95 15.02 -8.35
C GLY A 47 -7.00 16.17 -7.99
N PRO A 48 -5.90 16.37 -8.74
CA PRO A 48 -4.80 17.21 -8.31
C PRO A 48 -5.09 18.72 -8.40
N TYR A 49 -4.48 19.49 -7.48
CA TYR A 49 -4.31 20.95 -7.59
C TYR A 49 -2.87 21.32 -7.24
N THR A 50 -2.49 22.60 -7.28
CA THR A 50 -1.17 23.04 -6.81
C THR A 50 -1.21 23.25 -5.28
N PRO A 51 -0.52 22.42 -4.47
CA PRO A 51 -0.53 22.58 -3.02
C PRO A 51 0.13 23.88 -2.60
N ASP A 52 -0.20 24.37 -1.40
CA ASP A 52 0.46 25.55 -0.85
C ASP A 52 1.99 25.35 -0.72
N ALA A 53 2.75 26.44 -0.77
CA ALA A 53 4.21 26.40 -0.65
C ALA A 53 4.69 25.78 0.67
N SER A 54 3.92 25.95 1.75
CA SER A 54 4.20 25.45 3.10
C SER A 54 4.06 23.93 3.23
N VAL A 55 3.18 23.30 2.42
CA VAL A 55 3.00 21.84 2.35
C VAL A 55 4.32 21.13 2.09
N LYS A 56 4.57 20.00 2.77
CA LYS A 56 5.77 19.17 2.62
C LYS A 56 5.45 17.77 2.13
N VAL A 57 4.29 17.24 2.50
CA VAL A 57 3.85 15.89 2.17
C VAL A 57 2.49 15.97 1.48
N VAL A 58 2.30 15.26 0.38
CA VAL A 58 1.04 15.26 -0.39
C VAL A 58 0.62 13.82 -0.67
N SER A 59 -0.61 13.44 -0.34
CA SER A 59 -1.20 12.19 -0.83
C SER A 59 -2.12 12.45 -2.03
N ARG A 60 -1.99 11.64 -3.08
CA ARG A 60 -2.79 11.72 -4.31
C ARG A 60 -3.16 10.35 -4.82
N ASP A 61 -4.29 10.28 -5.50
CA ASP A 61 -4.68 9.09 -6.25
C ASP A 61 -3.60 8.67 -7.25
N ARG A 62 -3.37 7.36 -7.39
CA ARG A 62 -2.38 6.77 -8.32
C ARG A 62 -2.51 7.21 -9.78
N THR A 63 -3.67 7.72 -10.19
CA THR A 63 -3.90 8.23 -11.55
C THR A 63 -3.47 9.69 -11.73
N ALA A 64 -3.18 10.41 -10.65
CA ALA A 64 -2.67 11.77 -10.68
C ALA A 64 -1.13 11.79 -10.67
N ALA A 65 -0.54 12.84 -11.25
CA ALA A 65 0.89 13.08 -11.13
C ALA A 65 1.27 13.53 -9.70
N PRO A 66 2.45 13.15 -9.18
CA PRO A 66 2.94 13.65 -7.89
C PRO A 66 3.15 15.17 -7.90
N ALA A 67 3.16 15.78 -6.72
CA ALA A 67 3.34 17.22 -6.59
C ALA A 67 4.82 17.59 -6.70
N PRO A 68 5.24 18.44 -7.67
CA PRO A 68 6.65 18.77 -7.85
C PRO A 68 7.29 19.37 -6.60
N GLY A 69 8.45 18.83 -6.19
CA GLY A 69 9.24 19.33 -5.06
C GLY A 69 8.63 19.07 -3.67
N LYS A 70 7.66 18.15 -3.57
CA LYS A 70 7.04 17.69 -2.32
C LYS A 70 7.28 16.19 -2.17
N TYR A 71 7.30 15.70 -0.92
CA TYR A 71 7.22 14.27 -0.68
C TYR A 71 5.83 13.77 -1.07
N SER A 72 5.73 12.85 -2.03
CA SER A 72 4.47 12.42 -2.62
C SER A 72 4.13 10.98 -2.22
N VAL A 73 2.91 10.80 -1.70
CA VAL A 73 2.32 9.52 -1.33
C VAL A 73 1.26 9.14 -2.36
N CYS A 74 1.36 7.91 -2.88
CA CYS A 74 0.47 7.37 -3.90
C CYS A 74 -0.66 6.58 -3.21
N TYR A 75 -1.88 7.09 -3.28
CA TYR A 75 -3.08 6.40 -2.80
C TYR A 75 -3.42 5.23 -3.70
N ILE A 76 -3.61 4.06 -3.08
CA ILE A 76 -4.16 2.86 -3.71
C ILE A 76 -5.20 2.28 -2.76
N ASN A 77 -6.44 2.11 -3.21
CA ASN A 77 -7.38 1.26 -2.49
C ASN A 77 -6.91 -0.20 -2.57
N ALA A 78 -6.28 -0.66 -1.49
CA ALA A 78 -5.53 -1.91 -1.48
C ALA A 78 -6.39 -3.09 -1.05
N MET A 79 -7.47 -2.84 -0.31
CA MET A 79 -8.27 -3.88 0.35
C MET A 79 -9.75 -3.87 -0.04
N GLN A 80 -10.18 -2.85 -0.78
CA GLN A 80 -11.44 -2.85 -1.50
C GLN A 80 -11.21 -2.44 -2.97
N THR A 81 -12.22 -2.64 -3.80
CA THR A 81 -12.23 -2.12 -5.17
C THR A 81 -12.62 -0.65 -5.17
N GLN A 82 -12.34 0.09 -6.23
CA GLN A 82 -13.07 1.35 -6.48
C GLN A 82 -14.54 1.05 -6.84
N PRO A 83 -15.48 1.97 -6.54
CA PRO A 83 -16.87 1.77 -6.93
C PRO A 83 -17.01 1.85 -8.45
N ASP A 84 -17.93 1.05 -9.00
CA ASP A 84 -18.34 1.24 -10.40
C ASP A 84 -19.00 2.62 -10.58
N PRO A 85 -18.86 3.28 -11.75
CA PRO A 85 -19.51 4.55 -12.01
C PRO A 85 -21.01 4.49 -11.79
N LYS A 86 -21.61 5.56 -11.28
CA LYS A 86 -23.07 5.63 -11.10
C LYS A 86 -23.74 6.24 -12.33
N GLY A 87 -24.85 5.62 -12.75
CA GLY A 87 -25.72 6.16 -13.79
C GLY A 87 -26.61 7.30 -13.29
N PRO A 88 -27.45 7.89 -14.16
CA PRO A 88 -28.36 8.98 -13.79
C PRO A 88 -29.36 8.61 -12.68
N ASP A 89 -29.66 7.32 -12.49
CA ASP A 89 -30.53 6.80 -11.43
C ASP A 89 -29.78 6.49 -10.12
N GLY A 90 -28.49 6.84 -10.04
CA GLY A 90 -27.63 6.62 -8.88
C GLY A 90 -27.16 5.17 -8.73
N LYS A 91 -27.52 4.27 -9.64
CA LYS A 91 -27.11 2.86 -9.58
C LYS A 91 -25.74 2.65 -10.22
N PRO A 92 -24.97 1.66 -9.75
CA PRO A 92 -23.75 1.24 -10.43
C PRO A 92 -24.01 0.87 -11.89
N VAL A 93 -23.11 1.31 -12.77
CA VAL A 93 -23.03 0.95 -14.19
C VAL A 93 -21.68 0.25 -14.36
N PRO A 94 -21.65 -1.09 -14.18
CA PRO A 94 -20.42 -1.86 -14.25
C PRO A 94 -19.73 -1.71 -15.61
N ASP A 95 -18.46 -1.32 -15.59
CA ASP A 95 -17.60 -1.30 -16.76
C ASP A 95 -16.30 -2.06 -16.44
N PRO A 96 -16.14 -3.30 -16.95
CA PRO A 96 -14.97 -4.11 -16.63
C PRO A 96 -13.67 -3.52 -17.17
N GLU A 97 -13.71 -2.53 -18.06
CA GLU A 97 -12.51 -1.89 -18.60
C GLU A 97 -12.01 -0.72 -17.72
N LEU A 98 -12.78 -0.31 -16.71
CA LEU A 98 -12.34 0.67 -15.72
C LEU A 98 -11.48 0.01 -14.65
N VAL A 99 -10.17 0.07 -14.86
CA VAL A 99 -9.16 -0.59 -14.01
C VAL A 99 -9.31 -0.26 -12.53
N GLY A 100 -9.48 -1.30 -11.72
CA GLY A 100 -9.58 -1.21 -10.26
C GLY A 100 -11.01 -1.11 -9.71
N THR A 101 -12.02 -1.00 -10.58
CA THR A 101 -13.43 -1.04 -10.18
C THR A 101 -13.90 -2.45 -9.81
N THR A 102 -15.07 -2.55 -9.17
CA THR A 102 -15.71 -3.84 -8.88
C THR A 102 -15.87 -4.69 -10.14
N ALA A 103 -16.36 -4.13 -11.24
CA ALA A 103 -16.53 -4.84 -12.51
C ALA A 103 -15.21 -5.37 -13.07
N TRP A 104 -14.14 -4.57 -13.01
CA TRP A 104 -12.81 -4.97 -13.48
C TRP A 104 -12.23 -6.13 -12.66
N TYR A 105 -12.29 -6.03 -11.33
CA TYR A 105 -11.83 -7.12 -10.46
C TYR A 105 -12.65 -8.39 -10.70
N PHE A 106 -13.97 -8.28 -10.79
CA PHE A 106 -14.83 -9.45 -11.01
C PHE A 106 -14.57 -10.12 -12.37
N ARG A 107 -14.18 -9.36 -13.40
CA ARG A 107 -13.86 -9.88 -14.73
C ARG A 107 -12.48 -10.52 -14.81
N TYR A 108 -11.46 -9.85 -14.29
CA TYR A 108 -10.04 -10.18 -14.53
C TYR A 108 -9.32 -10.78 -13.33
N HIS A 109 -9.83 -10.56 -12.11
CA HIS A 109 -9.21 -10.95 -10.84
C HIS A 109 -10.27 -11.53 -9.87
N ASN A 110 -11.20 -12.31 -10.42
CA ASN A 110 -12.39 -12.81 -9.72
C ASN A 110 -12.05 -13.68 -8.49
N ASP A 111 -10.86 -14.25 -8.44
CA ASP A 111 -10.38 -15.10 -7.35
C ASP A 111 -10.06 -14.30 -6.08
N VAL A 112 -9.73 -13.02 -6.21
CA VAL A 112 -9.43 -12.12 -5.09
C VAL A 112 -10.60 -11.18 -4.73
N VAL A 113 -11.80 -11.41 -5.27
CA VAL A 113 -13.03 -10.74 -4.81
C VAL A 113 -13.71 -11.60 -3.74
N LEU A 114 -14.04 -11.00 -2.59
CA LEU A 114 -14.81 -11.69 -1.56
C LEU A 114 -16.26 -11.86 -2.03
N LYS A 115 -16.79 -13.07 -1.86
CA LYS A 115 -18.13 -13.42 -2.34
C LYS A 115 -19.00 -13.98 -1.24
N ASP A 116 -20.29 -13.68 -1.32
CA ASP A 116 -21.34 -14.28 -0.51
C ASP A 116 -21.64 -15.73 -0.93
N ALA A 117 -22.67 -16.34 -0.33
CA ALA A 117 -23.06 -17.73 -0.61
C ALA A 117 -23.64 -17.90 -2.03
N GLU A 118 -24.20 -16.83 -2.59
CA GLU A 118 -24.80 -16.75 -3.91
C GLU A 118 -23.75 -16.47 -5.01
N GLY A 119 -22.52 -16.14 -4.61
CA GLY A 119 -21.40 -15.85 -5.50
C GLY A 119 -21.29 -14.38 -5.92
N ASN A 120 -22.08 -13.49 -5.33
CA ASN A 120 -21.99 -12.04 -5.58
C ASN A 120 -20.87 -11.43 -4.74
N PRO A 121 -20.26 -10.31 -5.18
CA PRO A 121 -19.32 -9.56 -4.37
C PRO A 121 -19.92 -9.13 -3.02
N VAL A 122 -19.17 -9.31 -1.94
CA VAL A 122 -19.49 -8.68 -0.65
C VAL A 122 -19.16 -7.19 -0.78
N MET A 123 -20.18 -6.34 -0.65
CA MET A 123 -20.06 -4.90 -0.85
C MET A 123 -20.00 -4.15 0.48
N ASP A 124 -19.12 -3.18 0.55
CA ASP A 124 -19.20 -2.05 1.46
C ASP A 124 -20.38 -1.15 1.03
N GLY A 125 -21.47 -1.15 1.80
CA GLY A 125 -22.67 -0.40 1.47
C GLY A 125 -22.51 1.12 1.54
N GLN A 126 -21.55 1.62 2.32
CA GLN A 126 -21.31 3.06 2.46
C GLN A 126 -20.58 3.61 1.22
N TRP A 127 -19.59 2.87 0.72
CA TRP A 127 -18.72 3.32 -0.35
C TRP A 127 -19.07 2.74 -1.72
N GLY A 128 -19.86 1.66 -1.77
CA GLY A 128 -20.20 0.96 -3.01
C GLY A 128 -19.01 0.18 -3.58
N GLU A 129 -18.12 -0.27 -2.71
CA GLU A 129 -16.86 -0.93 -3.02
C GLU A 129 -16.92 -2.42 -2.65
N ALA A 130 -16.40 -3.32 -3.48
CA ALA A 130 -16.32 -4.73 -3.12
C ALA A 130 -15.11 -5.01 -2.22
N ILE A 131 -15.29 -5.86 -1.19
CA ILE A 131 -14.21 -6.32 -0.31
C ILE A 131 -13.32 -7.31 -1.06
N LEU A 132 -12.00 -7.16 -0.93
CA LEU A 132 -11.04 -8.09 -1.52
C LEU A 132 -10.77 -9.29 -0.60
N ASP A 133 -10.71 -10.49 -1.17
CA ASP A 133 -10.62 -11.75 -0.43
C ASP A 133 -9.17 -12.11 -0.11
N ILE A 134 -8.82 -12.00 1.18
CA ILE A 134 -7.49 -12.35 1.69
C ILE A 134 -7.50 -13.60 2.58
N ARG A 135 -8.56 -14.42 2.54
CA ARG A 135 -8.76 -15.54 3.48
C ARG A 135 -7.67 -16.61 3.39
N THR A 136 -7.14 -16.84 2.19
CA THR A 136 -6.09 -17.85 1.96
C THR A 136 -4.72 -17.19 1.71
N ALA A 137 -3.65 -17.90 2.03
CA ALA A 137 -2.29 -17.42 1.75
C ALA A 137 -2.04 -17.20 0.25
N ALA A 138 -2.65 -18.02 -0.61
CA ALA A 138 -2.58 -17.85 -2.05
C ALA A 138 -3.20 -16.51 -2.48
N LYS A 139 -4.38 -16.17 -1.95
CA LYS A 139 -5.03 -14.89 -2.28
C LYS A 139 -4.28 -13.68 -1.74
N ARG A 140 -3.68 -13.77 -0.54
CA ARG A 140 -2.80 -12.71 0.00
C ARG A 140 -1.56 -12.44 -0.85
N LYS A 141 -1.13 -13.41 -1.67
CA LYS A 141 -0.06 -13.22 -2.65
C LYS A 141 -0.58 -12.74 -4.00
N ALA A 142 -1.70 -13.29 -4.45
CA ALA A 142 -2.31 -12.93 -5.72
C ALA A 142 -2.80 -11.47 -5.76
N LEU A 143 -3.29 -10.93 -4.64
CA LEU A 143 -3.82 -9.58 -4.60
C LEU A 143 -2.74 -8.49 -4.82
N PRO A 144 -1.60 -8.48 -4.09
CA PRO A 144 -0.51 -7.55 -4.41
C PRO A 144 0.06 -7.75 -5.81
N ASP A 145 0.04 -8.97 -6.37
CA ASP A 145 0.45 -9.23 -7.75
C ASP A 145 -0.49 -8.54 -8.76
N ALA A 146 -1.80 -8.56 -8.52
CA ALA A 146 -2.79 -7.84 -9.33
C ALA A 146 -2.60 -6.32 -9.27
N GLN A 147 -2.17 -5.80 -8.11
CA GLN A 147 -1.95 -4.38 -7.87
C GLN A 147 -0.53 -3.92 -8.25
N LYS A 148 0.39 -4.86 -8.53
CA LYS A 148 1.80 -4.56 -8.85
C LYS A 148 1.97 -3.53 -9.98
N PRO A 149 1.20 -3.56 -11.09
CA PRO A 149 1.29 -2.52 -12.11
C PRO A 149 1.01 -1.11 -11.58
N TRP A 150 0.17 -0.98 -10.55
CA TRP A 150 -0.12 0.30 -9.90
C TRP A 150 1.03 0.74 -9.00
N ILE A 151 1.59 -0.19 -8.22
CA ILE A 151 2.76 0.03 -7.36
C ILE A 151 3.96 0.49 -8.20
N ASP A 152 4.27 -0.26 -9.26
CA ASP A 152 5.35 0.08 -10.21
C ASP A 152 5.06 1.42 -10.91
N GLY A 153 3.80 1.69 -11.23
CA GLY A 153 3.34 2.94 -11.81
C GLY A 153 3.55 4.14 -10.89
N CYS A 154 3.24 4.01 -9.60
CA CYS A 154 3.54 5.03 -8.58
C CYS A 154 5.04 5.32 -8.55
N LYS A 155 5.89 4.28 -8.48
CA LYS A 155 7.34 4.50 -8.48
C LYS A 155 7.82 5.20 -9.75
N SER A 156 7.36 4.73 -10.91
CA SER A 156 7.74 5.27 -12.22
C SER A 156 7.30 6.72 -12.41
N SER A 157 6.19 7.11 -11.79
CA SER A 157 5.67 8.47 -11.80
C SER A 157 6.43 9.40 -10.84
N GLY A 158 7.28 8.85 -9.96
CA GLY A 158 8.11 9.59 -9.03
C GLY A 158 7.54 9.72 -7.62
N TYR A 159 6.54 8.92 -7.24
CA TYR A 159 6.10 8.84 -5.84
C TYR A 159 7.18 8.18 -4.96
N GLU A 160 7.26 8.60 -3.70
CA GLU A 160 8.17 8.04 -2.70
C GLU A 160 7.52 7.01 -1.79
N ALA A 161 6.19 7.04 -1.66
CA ALA A 161 5.44 6.14 -0.79
C ALA A 161 4.10 5.72 -1.38
N ILE A 162 3.51 4.69 -0.77
CA ILE A 162 2.14 4.25 -1.00
C ILE A 162 1.33 4.42 0.28
N GLU A 163 0.10 4.87 0.12
CA GLU A 163 -0.98 4.76 1.10
C GLU A 163 -1.92 3.64 0.65
N PRO A 164 -1.80 2.43 1.25
CA PRO A 164 -2.74 1.35 1.01
C PRO A 164 -4.01 1.61 1.83
N ASP A 165 -5.07 2.03 1.18
CA ASP A 165 -6.33 2.34 1.84
C ASP A 165 -7.11 1.09 2.24
N ASN A 166 -8.10 1.30 3.12
CA ASN A 166 -9.02 0.28 3.61
C ASN A 166 -8.36 -0.88 4.39
N LEU A 167 -7.27 -0.63 5.14
CA LEU A 167 -6.64 -1.63 6.02
C LEU A 167 -7.57 -2.14 7.15
N ASP A 168 -8.74 -1.56 7.30
CA ASP A 168 -9.81 -1.93 8.22
C ASP A 168 -10.91 -2.79 7.55
N SER A 169 -10.72 -3.24 6.31
CA SER A 169 -11.73 -4.01 5.56
C SER A 169 -12.21 -5.30 6.24
N TYR A 170 -11.49 -5.79 7.25
CA TYR A 170 -11.94 -6.93 8.05
C TYR A 170 -13.27 -6.64 8.76
N ASP A 171 -13.50 -5.40 9.21
CA ASP A 171 -14.74 -4.99 9.87
C ASP A 171 -15.94 -4.99 8.93
N ARG A 172 -15.68 -4.82 7.63
CA ARG A 172 -16.70 -4.78 6.57
C ARG A 172 -16.79 -6.08 5.78
N SER A 173 -16.01 -7.10 6.15
CA SER A 173 -15.96 -8.40 5.47
C SER A 173 -17.12 -9.34 5.82
N GLY A 174 -18.03 -8.96 6.73
CA GLY A 174 -19.07 -9.85 7.26
C GLY A 174 -18.49 -11.00 8.10
N GLY A 175 -17.33 -10.79 8.74
CA GLY A 175 -16.64 -11.81 9.54
C GLY A 175 -15.88 -12.85 8.71
N ALA A 176 -15.63 -12.59 7.42
CA ALA A 176 -14.94 -13.53 6.54
C ALA A 176 -13.45 -13.69 6.90
N PHE A 177 -12.83 -12.67 7.48
CA PHE A 177 -11.47 -12.71 8.01
C PHE A 177 -11.29 -11.67 9.13
N GLU A 178 -10.35 -11.95 10.03
CA GLU A 178 -10.02 -11.08 11.18
C GLU A 178 -8.80 -10.19 10.89
N PHE A 179 -8.54 -9.21 11.76
CA PHE A 179 -7.37 -8.31 11.67
C PHE A 179 -6.05 -9.05 11.45
N ALA A 180 -5.81 -10.18 12.15
CA ALA A 180 -4.57 -10.95 11.98
C ALA A 180 -4.33 -11.35 10.52
N ARG A 181 -5.41 -11.58 9.75
CA ARG A 181 -5.33 -11.89 8.33
C ARG A 181 -5.04 -10.68 7.47
N ASN A 182 -5.64 -9.56 7.81
CA ASN A 182 -5.38 -8.27 7.17
C ASN A 182 -3.93 -7.84 7.37
N ARG A 183 -3.39 -8.04 8.58
CA ARG A 183 -1.97 -7.83 8.89
C ARG A 183 -1.07 -8.72 8.04
N ASP A 184 -1.39 -10.01 7.90
CA ASP A 184 -0.62 -10.92 7.04
C ASP A 184 -0.62 -10.46 5.56
N TYR A 185 -1.74 -9.90 5.08
CA TYR A 185 -1.80 -9.29 3.75
C TYR A 185 -0.91 -8.05 3.66
N THR A 186 -0.98 -7.18 4.66
CA THR A 186 -0.22 -5.92 4.70
C THR A 186 1.29 -6.19 4.64
N VAL A 187 1.78 -7.26 5.25
CA VAL A 187 3.18 -7.69 5.15
C VAL A 187 3.55 -8.08 3.70
N GLU A 188 2.68 -8.80 2.98
CA GLU A 188 2.94 -9.17 1.58
C GLU A 188 2.86 -7.94 0.65
N PHE A 189 1.92 -7.02 0.91
CA PHE A 189 1.82 -5.75 0.19
C PHE A 189 3.06 -4.87 0.42
N ASP A 190 3.48 -4.70 1.67
CA ASP A 190 4.69 -3.94 2.04
C ASP A 190 5.93 -4.50 1.34
N LYS A 191 6.08 -5.83 1.32
CA LYS A 191 7.18 -6.46 0.60
C LYS A 191 7.18 -6.13 -0.90
N CYS A 192 6.01 -6.10 -1.53
CA CYS A 192 5.87 -5.71 -2.94
C CYS A 192 6.29 -4.24 -3.16
N ALA A 193 5.74 -3.33 -2.36
CA ALA A 193 6.06 -1.90 -2.43
C ALA A 193 7.54 -1.58 -2.14
N LYS A 194 8.13 -2.20 -1.12
CA LYS A 194 9.55 -2.02 -0.78
C LYS A 194 10.49 -2.56 -1.85
N THR A 195 10.09 -3.61 -2.57
CA THR A 195 10.85 -4.09 -3.74
C THR A 195 10.89 -3.03 -4.84
N ALA A 196 9.83 -2.23 -4.99
CA ALA A 196 9.80 -1.06 -5.87
C ALA A 196 10.50 0.18 -5.29
N GLY A 197 10.95 0.13 -4.03
CA GLY A 197 11.59 1.26 -3.34
C GLY A 197 10.61 2.36 -2.95
N LEU A 198 9.45 1.95 -2.43
CA LEU A 198 8.41 2.81 -1.89
C LEU A 198 8.23 2.53 -0.39
N ALA A 199 8.11 3.58 0.42
CA ALA A 199 7.63 3.44 1.79
C ALA A 199 6.13 3.11 1.80
N VAL A 200 5.61 2.54 2.89
CA VAL A 200 4.19 2.20 3.02
C VAL A 200 3.60 2.85 4.26
N ALA A 201 2.48 3.55 4.11
CA ALA A 201 1.73 4.14 5.21
C ALA A 201 0.84 3.09 5.89
N GLN A 202 0.70 3.16 7.20
CA GLN A 202 -0.47 2.65 7.88
C GLN A 202 -1.62 3.62 7.61
N LYS A 203 -2.71 3.16 6.99
CA LYS A 203 -3.94 3.94 6.85
C LYS A 203 -4.94 3.50 7.92
N ASN A 204 -5.27 4.42 8.84
CA ASN A 204 -6.15 4.18 9.99
C ASN A 204 -5.72 2.95 10.83
N VAL A 205 -6.68 2.23 11.44
CA VAL A 205 -6.44 1.01 12.24
C VAL A 205 -5.48 1.26 13.39
N ASN A 206 -5.88 2.13 14.33
CA ASN A 206 -5.10 2.54 15.49
C ASN A 206 -4.72 1.35 16.39
N SER A 207 -5.67 0.87 17.19
CA SER A 207 -5.37 0.08 18.38
C SER A 207 -4.85 -1.33 18.06
N GLU A 208 -5.33 -1.90 16.95
CA GLU A 208 -4.99 -3.25 16.52
C GLU A 208 -3.58 -3.35 15.95
N TYR A 209 -3.10 -2.33 15.22
CA TYR A 209 -1.68 -2.23 14.91
C TYR A 209 -0.89 -1.82 16.14
N GLY A 210 -1.34 -0.77 16.85
CA GLY A 210 -0.66 -0.19 18.01
C GLY A 210 0.85 -0.04 17.78
N ASP A 211 1.64 -0.45 18.77
CA ASP A 211 3.10 -0.45 18.70
C ASP A 211 3.69 -1.44 17.68
N THR A 212 2.88 -2.34 17.12
CA THR A 212 3.34 -3.37 16.18
C THR A 212 3.30 -2.93 14.71
N GLY A 213 2.65 -1.82 14.38
CA GLY A 213 2.61 -1.27 13.01
C GLY A 213 4.00 -1.20 12.33
N PRO A 214 5.03 -0.62 12.97
CA PRO A 214 6.38 -0.63 12.39
C PRO A 214 6.96 -2.03 12.13
N SER A 215 6.60 -3.01 12.96
CA SER A 215 7.09 -4.40 12.83
C SER A 215 6.42 -5.18 11.69
N THR A 216 5.29 -4.70 11.17
CA THR A 216 4.64 -5.24 9.96
C THR A 216 5.22 -4.65 8.68
N GLY A 217 6.15 -3.69 8.81
CA GLY A 217 6.84 -3.03 7.73
C GLY A 217 6.34 -1.61 7.42
N LEU A 218 5.22 -1.20 8.03
CA LEU A 218 4.66 0.13 7.85
C LEU A 218 5.66 1.19 8.35
N SER A 219 5.82 2.24 7.56
CA SER A 219 6.94 3.19 7.69
C SER A 219 6.54 4.51 8.35
N PHE A 220 5.26 4.84 8.31
CA PHE A 220 4.61 6.04 8.85
C PHE A 220 3.09 5.80 8.88
N ALA A 221 2.30 6.72 9.42
CA ALA A 221 0.84 6.62 9.41
C ALA A 221 0.16 7.79 8.71
N ILE A 222 -0.99 7.53 8.10
CA ILE A 222 -2.00 8.52 7.69
C ILE A 222 -3.27 8.15 8.44
N ALA A 223 -3.79 9.08 9.23
CA ALA A 223 -4.96 8.85 10.09
C ALA A 223 -6.04 9.88 9.76
N GLU A 224 -7.24 9.40 9.47
CA GLU A 224 -8.42 10.23 9.33
C GLU A 224 -9.09 10.42 10.69
N GLU A 225 -9.49 11.66 10.98
CA GLU A 225 -10.35 12.03 12.12
C GLU A 225 -9.80 11.69 13.51
N CYS A 226 -8.48 11.47 13.63
CA CYS A 226 -7.90 11.03 14.90
C CYS A 226 -8.07 12.06 16.03
N ALA A 227 -8.15 13.37 15.74
CA ALA A 227 -8.39 14.36 16.80
C ALA A 227 -9.87 14.39 17.18
N VAL A 228 -10.77 14.22 16.23
CA VAL A 228 -12.20 14.10 16.49
C VAL A 228 -12.50 12.90 17.40
N HIS A 229 -11.73 11.82 17.26
CA HIS A 229 -11.89 10.59 18.04
C HIS A 229 -10.97 10.45 19.27
N ASP A 230 -10.05 11.40 19.52
CA ASP A 230 -9.03 11.32 20.59
C ASP A 230 -8.06 10.14 20.45
N GLU A 231 -7.71 9.78 19.21
CA GLU A 231 -6.92 8.60 18.84
C GLU A 231 -5.52 8.95 18.31
N CYS A 232 -5.19 10.23 18.11
CA CYS A 232 -3.90 10.62 17.51
C CYS A 232 -2.67 10.11 18.28
N SER A 233 -2.81 9.89 19.59
CA SER A 233 -1.72 9.34 20.41
C SER A 233 -1.32 7.92 20.03
N GLU A 234 -2.25 7.13 19.48
CA GLU A 234 -2.03 5.75 19.07
C GLU A 234 -1.20 5.64 17.79
N TYR A 235 -1.24 6.66 16.94
CA TYR A 235 -0.34 6.77 15.77
C TYR A 235 0.99 7.43 16.15
N ARG A 236 0.95 8.43 17.03
CA ARG A 236 2.15 9.15 17.47
C ARG A 236 3.12 8.27 18.25
N THR A 237 2.62 7.34 19.05
CA THR A 237 3.45 6.45 19.87
C THR A 237 4.41 5.59 19.02
N PRO A 238 3.93 4.83 18.02
CA PRO A 238 4.79 4.02 17.14
C PRO A 238 5.58 4.83 16.10
N TYR A 239 5.02 5.91 15.55
CA TYR A 239 5.61 6.61 14.39
C TYR A 239 6.26 7.97 14.72
N GLY A 240 6.19 8.40 15.97
CA GLY A 240 6.67 9.72 16.39
C GLY A 240 5.96 10.83 15.62
N ASN A 241 6.72 11.70 14.95
CA ASN A 241 6.17 12.78 14.14
C ASN A 241 5.93 12.38 12.67
N ARG A 242 6.01 11.09 12.32
CA ARG A 242 5.66 10.58 10.98
C ARG A 242 4.28 9.94 11.03
N TYR A 243 3.33 10.63 11.65
CA TYR A 243 1.91 10.39 11.42
C TYR A 243 1.33 11.67 10.82
N TYR A 244 0.47 11.53 9.83
CA TYR A 244 -0.14 12.64 9.11
C TYR A 244 -1.65 12.54 9.28
N GLU A 245 -2.24 13.61 9.79
CA GLU A 245 -3.65 13.65 10.16
C GLU A 245 -4.47 14.32 9.06
N VAL A 246 -5.65 13.76 8.81
CA VAL A 246 -6.67 14.28 7.90
C VAL A 246 -7.93 14.54 8.70
N GLU A 247 -8.38 15.79 8.74
CA GLU A 247 -9.66 16.16 9.36
C GLU A 247 -10.61 16.73 8.30
N TYR A 248 -11.85 16.23 8.29
CA TYR A 248 -12.89 16.65 7.35
C TYR A 248 -13.62 17.90 7.84
N THR A 249 -13.94 18.80 6.90
CA THR A 249 -14.47 20.13 7.24
C THR A 249 -15.93 20.16 7.69
N ASP A 250 -16.65 19.05 7.54
CA ASP A 250 -17.99 18.82 8.05
C ASP A 250 -18.02 18.50 9.55
N ASN A 251 -16.86 18.25 10.18
CA ASN A 251 -16.71 18.13 11.63
C ASN A 251 -16.38 19.46 12.34
N PRO A 252 -16.63 19.56 13.66
CA PRO A 252 -16.17 20.69 14.47
C PRO A 252 -14.63 20.83 14.45
N ARG A 253 -14.15 21.93 13.88
CA ARG A 253 -12.70 22.23 13.76
C ARG A 253 -11.98 22.46 15.10
N SER A 254 -12.68 22.47 16.23
CA SER A 254 -12.08 22.71 17.55
C SER A 254 -11.14 21.57 17.99
N ALA A 255 -11.46 20.32 17.63
CA ALA A 255 -10.61 19.17 17.92
C ALA A 255 -9.30 19.28 17.14
N PHE A 256 -9.39 19.45 15.81
CA PHE A 256 -8.25 19.74 14.93
C PHE A 256 -7.43 20.94 15.40
N ALA A 257 -8.06 22.08 15.70
CA ALA A 257 -7.35 23.25 16.19
C ALA A 257 -6.62 23.00 17.51
N THR A 258 -7.20 22.18 18.40
CA THR A 258 -6.58 21.79 19.67
C THR A 258 -5.40 20.88 19.46
N GLU A 259 -5.53 19.87 18.61
CA GLU A 259 -4.45 18.97 18.24
C GLU A 259 -3.30 19.77 17.58
N CYS A 260 -3.59 20.63 16.61
CA CYS A 260 -2.58 21.47 15.97
C CYS A 260 -1.97 22.53 16.91
N ALA A 261 -2.73 23.10 17.85
CA ALA A 261 -2.25 24.11 18.79
C ALA A 261 -1.48 23.52 20.00
N GLY A 262 -1.93 22.39 20.55
CA GLY A 262 -1.28 21.67 21.65
C GLY A 262 0.14 21.22 21.28
N ASN A 263 0.34 20.94 19.99
CA ASN A 263 1.62 20.59 19.39
C ASN A 263 2.50 21.81 19.01
N GLY A 264 1.97 23.03 19.13
CA GLY A 264 2.68 24.29 18.88
C GLY A 264 3.76 24.64 19.93
N LYS A 265 3.79 23.96 21.08
CA LYS A 265 4.86 24.10 22.09
C LYS A 265 6.08 23.21 21.82
N THR A 266 6.01 22.26 20.88
CA THR A 266 7.08 21.26 20.65
C THR A 266 7.62 21.20 19.22
N ARG A 267 7.07 21.95 18.23
CA ARG A 267 7.40 21.82 16.78
C ARG A 267 7.10 20.40 16.23
N ARG A 268 5.90 19.84 16.46
CA ARG A 268 5.62 18.41 16.24
C ARG A 268 4.22 18.03 15.73
N SER A 269 3.69 18.61 14.66
CA SER A 269 2.65 17.91 13.87
C SER A 269 2.45 18.50 12.47
N SER A 270 1.97 17.62 11.59
CA SER A 270 1.65 17.79 10.18
C SER A 270 0.14 17.73 9.97
N CYS A 271 -0.53 18.79 10.38
CA CYS A 271 -1.98 18.91 10.26
C CYS A 271 -2.40 19.29 8.84
N ALA A 272 -3.35 18.56 8.25
CA ALA A 272 -4.04 18.90 7.02
C ALA A 272 -5.55 18.94 7.25
N THR A 273 -6.25 19.92 6.68
CA THR A 273 -7.70 19.85 6.51
C THR A 273 -8.00 19.25 5.14
N ALA A 274 -8.78 18.18 5.07
CA ALA A 274 -9.38 17.72 3.81
C ALA A 274 -10.63 18.55 3.53
N THR A 275 -10.68 19.15 2.35
CA THR A 275 -11.88 19.83 1.81
C THR A 275 -12.82 18.85 1.16
#